data_AF-A0A2V8DF99-F1
#
_entry.id   AF-A0A2V8DF99-F1
#
_cell.length_a   1.000
_cell.length_b   1.000
_cell.length_c   1.000
_cell.angle_alpha   90.00
_cell.angle_beta   90.00
_cell.angle_gamma   90.00
#
_symmetry.space_group_name_H-M   'P 1'
#
loop_
_entity.id
_entity.type
_entity.pdbx_description
1 polymer ?
#
loop_
_entity_poly.entity_id
_entity_poly.type
_entity_poly.pdbx_seq_one_letter_code
_entity_poly.pdbx_strand_id
1 'polypeptide(L)'
;MRFASVLTLALVIALAPNAGWGEDHGDSRSNWFRVSWQPGVLPSTIEGHVDNTSPFRAIDVRLQIEGVDAANHRMGERLVWADDDVAPGGTTSYFAQTIPGAVDYRITVVSFELIAEGSVVDDAE
;
A
#
# COMPACT_ATOMS: atom_id res chain seq x y z
N MET A 1 -7.01 7.92 60.32
CA MET A 1 -7.38 8.42 58.98
C MET A 1 -6.09 8.64 58.20
N ARG A 2 -5.92 7.97 57.05
CA ARG A 2 -4.73 8.03 56.21
C ARG A 2 -4.90 9.16 55.19
N PHE A 3 -3.98 10.11 55.15
CA PHE A 3 -3.93 11.14 54.12
C PHE A 3 -3.40 10.51 52.82
N ALA A 4 -4.21 10.50 51.77
CA ALA A 4 -3.84 9.99 50.46
C ALA A 4 -3.12 11.08 49.66
N SER A 5 -1.87 10.83 49.29
CA SER A 5 -1.08 11.64 48.37
C SER A 5 -1.64 11.50 46.95
N VAL A 6 -1.94 12.62 46.29
CA VAL A 6 -2.27 12.65 44.86
C VAL A 6 -0.95 12.79 44.09
N LEU A 7 -0.62 11.76 43.31
CA LEU A 7 0.53 11.75 42.41
C LEU A 7 0.05 12.21 41.03
N THR A 8 0.37 13.44 40.64
CA THR A 8 0.05 13.98 39.31
C THR A 8 1.06 13.44 38.30
N LEU A 9 0.62 12.57 37.39
CA LEU A 9 1.45 12.05 36.31
C LEU A 9 1.34 13.02 35.10
N ALA A 10 2.41 13.77 34.84
CA ALA A 10 2.53 14.58 33.64
C ALA A 10 2.90 13.70 32.45
N LEU A 11 1.97 13.53 31.50
CA LEU A 11 2.18 12.80 30.26
C LEU A 11 2.88 13.73 29.24
N VAL A 12 4.17 13.48 28.99
CA VAL A 12 4.91 14.11 27.89
C VAL A 12 4.61 13.33 26.61
N ILE A 13 3.83 13.92 25.70
CA ILE A 13 3.59 13.34 24.37
C ILE A 13 4.76 13.73 23.47
N ALA A 14 5.65 12.77 23.20
CA ALA A 14 6.68 12.93 22.19
C ALA A 14 6.04 12.91 20.79
N LEU A 15 6.19 13.99 20.01
CA LEU A 15 5.85 14.00 18.58
C LEU A 15 6.87 13.13 17.83
N ALA A 16 6.49 11.89 17.51
CA ALA A 16 7.18 11.14 16.46
C ALA A 16 6.65 11.62 15.10
N PRO A 17 7.51 11.80 14.08
CA PRO A 17 7.04 12.01 12.71
C PRO A 17 6.29 10.76 12.29
N ASN A 18 4.98 10.89 12.06
CA ASN A 18 4.17 9.84 11.46
C ASN A 18 4.65 9.69 10.01
N ALA A 19 5.65 8.85 9.77
CA ALA A 19 5.76 8.18 8.48
C ALA A 19 4.51 7.29 8.41
N GLY A 20 3.44 7.81 7.79
CA GLY A 20 2.15 7.14 7.73
C GLY A 20 2.30 5.82 7.01
N TRP A 21 2.12 4.72 7.73
CA TRP A 21 1.93 3.41 7.12
C TRP A 21 0.44 3.30 6.80
N GLY A 22 0.09 3.32 5.52
CA GLY A 22 -1.27 3.09 5.05
C GLY A 22 -1.40 1.70 4.46
N GLU A 23 -2.31 0.88 5.00
CA GLU A 23 -2.75 -0.39 4.40
C GLU A 23 -4.17 -0.18 3.84
N ASP A 24 -4.36 -0.38 2.53
CA ASP A 24 -5.70 -0.35 1.90
C ASP A 24 -6.33 -1.75 1.96
N HIS A 25 -7.55 -1.84 2.50
CA HIS A 25 -8.31 -3.09 2.69
C HIS A 25 -9.60 -3.02 1.86
N GLY A 26 -9.54 -3.43 0.59
CA GLY A 26 -10.72 -3.58 -0.28
C GLY A 26 -11.13 -5.05 -0.51
N ASP A 27 -12.18 -5.22 -1.33
CA ASP A 27 -12.89 -6.43 -1.80
C ASP A 27 -12.13 -7.79 -1.91
N SER A 28 -12.82 -8.92 -2.14
CA SER A 28 -12.23 -10.28 -2.13
C SER A 28 -11.05 -10.48 -3.11
N ARG A 29 -11.04 -9.77 -4.25
CA ARG A 29 -9.87 -9.67 -5.16
C ARG A 29 -8.86 -8.59 -4.74
N SER A 30 -9.28 -7.58 -4.01
CA SER A 30 -8.36 -6.66 -3.36
C SER A 30 -7.61 -7.32 -2.20
N ASN A 31 -8.08 -8.44 -1.65
CA ASN A 31 -7.27 -9.26 -0.74
C ASN A 31 -6.11 -9.99 -1.42
N TRP A 32 -6.01 -10.01 -2.77
CA TRP A 32 -4.90 -10.64 -3.50
C TRP A 32 -3.66 -9.77 -3.59
N PHE A 33 -3.78 -8.50 -3.22
CA PHE A 33 -2.67 -7.58 -3.20
C PHE A 33 -2.67 -6.79 -1.90
N ARG A 34 -1.50 -6.65 -1.28
CA ARG A 34 -1.29 -5.65 -0.23
C ARG A 34 -0.46 -4.53 -0.83
N VAL A 35 -0.92 -3.30 -0.67
CA VAL A 35 -0.20 -2.13 -1.16
C VAL A 35 0.29 -1.32 0.03
N SER A 36 1.55 -0.92 -0.02
CA SER A 36 2.16 0.00 0.94
C SER A 36 2.86 1.13 0.19
N TRP A 37 3.09 2.25 0.88
CA TRP A 37 3.81 3.39 0.32
C TRP A 37 4.58 4.17 1.39
N GLN A 38 5.56 4.94 0.92
CA GLN A 38 6.32 5.90 1.71
C GLN A 38 6.73 7.10 0.84
N PRO A 39 7.15 8.23 1.44
CA PRO A 39 7.80 9.31 0.70
C PRO A 39 9.01 8.78 -0.07
N GLY A 40 9.13 9.12 -1.35
CA GLY A 40 10.24 8.68 -2.19
C GLY A 40 11.52 9.45 -1.91
N VAL A 41 12.64 8.91 -2.40
CA VAL A 41 13.96 9.55 -2.26
C VAL A 41 14.10 10.85 -3.07
N LEU A 42 13.28 11.03 -4.11
CA LEU A 42 13.24 12.25 -4.91
C LEU A 42 12.20 13.24 -4.35
N PRO A 43 12.43 14.56 -4.49
CA PRO A 43 11.45 15.55 -4.07
C PRO A 43 10.10 15.37 -4.79
N SER A 44 9.01 15.49 -4.03
CA SER A 44 7.64 15.41 -4.56
C SER A 44 7.31 14.07 -5.22
N THR A 45 7.82 12.97 -4.66
CA THR A 45 7.49 11.62 -5.12
C THR A 45 7.12 10.72 -3.96
N ILE A 46 6.38 9.65 -4.26
CA ILE A 46 6.15 8.51 -3.40
C ILE A 46 6.67 7.26 -4.09
N GLU A 47 7.08 6.30 -3.28
CA GLU A 47 7.45 4.96 -3.70
C GLU A 47 6.68 3.96 -2.85
N GLY A 48 6.41 2.79 -3.40
CA GLY A 48 5.67 1.78 -2.67
C GLY A 48 5.88 0.39 -3.20
N HIS A 49 5.23 -0.56 -2.54
CA HIS A 49 5.32 -1.97 -2.87
C HIS A 49 3.93 -2.56 -3.03
N VAL A 50 3.82 -3.53 -3.93
CA VAL A 50 2.65 -4.40 -4.10
C VAL A 50 3.07 -5.82 -3.80
N ASP A 51 2.55 -6.37 -2.71
CA ASP A 51 2.73 -7.78 -2.36
C ASP A 51 1.59 -8.60 -2.96
N ASN A 52 1.92 -9.65 -3.72
CA ASN A 52 0.93 -10.56 -4.28
C ASN A 52 0.66 -11.70 -3.31
N THR A 53 -0.50 -11.70 -2.68
CA THR A 53 -0.97 -12.73 -1.75
C THR A 53 -1.82 -13.80 -2.44
N SER A 54 -2.03 -13.69 -3.76
CA SER A 54 -2.70 -14.72 -4.56
C SER A 54 -1.79 -15.92 -4.84
N PRO A 55 -2.37 -17.09 -5.19
CA PRO A 55 -1.58 -18.26 -5.59
C PRO A 55 -1.09 -18.21 -7.04
N PHE A 56 -1.31 -17.11 -7.77
CA PHE A 56 -0.99 -16.97 -9.20
C PHE A 56 0.05 -15.88 -9.43
N ARG A 57 0.81 -15.99 -10.52
CA ARG A 57 1.65 -14.87 -10.98
C ARG A 57 0.73 -13.78 -11.50
N ALA A 58 0.93 -12.55 -11.03
CA ALA A 58 0.25 -11.37 -11.54
C ALA A 58 1.16 -10.62 -12.51
N ILE A 59 0.62 -10.24 -13.66
CA ILE A 59 1.29 -9.41 -14.67
C ILE A 59 0.42 -8.19 -14.97
N ASP A 60 1.00 -7.18 -15.63
CA ASP A 60 0.28 -5.95 -16.00
C ASP A 60 -0.49 -5.34 -14.81
N VAL A 61 0.18 -5.26 -13.65
CA VAL A 61 -0.43 -4.75 -12.42
C VAL A 61 -0.49 -3.23 -12.48
N ARG A 62 -1.70 -2.69 -12.48
CA ARG A 62 -1.98 -1.26 -12.53
C ARG A 62 -2.60 -0.77 -11.23
N LEU A 63 -2.06 0.32 -10.72
CA LEU A 63 -2.52 0.96 -9.49
C LEU A 63 -3.21 2.29 -9.80
N GLN A 64 -4.24 2.60 -9.02
CA GLN A 64 -4.78 3.94 -8.87
C GLN A 64 -4.31 4.51 -7.54
N ILE A 65 -3.68 5.68 -7.61
CA ILE A 65 -3.24 6.47 -6.45
C ILE A 65 -4.20 7.64 -6.31
N GLU A 66 -5.01 7.65 -5.27
CA GLU A 66 -5.86 8.77 -4.88
C GLU A 66 -5.16 9.58 -3.78
N GLY A 67 -4.91 10.87 -4.04
CA GLY A 67 -4.38 11.78 -3.03
C GLY A 67 -5.51 12.43 -2.24
N VAL A 68 -5.37 12.50 -0.91
CA VAL A 68 -6.40 13.08 -0.02
C VAL A 68 -5.83 14.19 0.86
N ASP A 69 -6.67 15.16 1.22
CA ASP A 69 -6.33 16.19 2.20
C ASP A 69 -6.49 15.70 3.65
N ALA A 70 -6.18 16.56 4.62
CA ALA A 70 -6.27 16.24 6.05
C ALA A 70 -7.71 15.96 6.53
N ALA A 71 -8.72 16.35 5.76
CA ALA A 71 -10.13 16.09 6.01
C ALA A 71 -10.66 14.89 5.19
N ASN A 72 -9.78 14.10 4.57
CA ASN A 72 -10.09 12.95 3.73
C ASN A 72 -10.82 13.29 2.41
N HIS A 73 -10.77 14.53 1.95
CA HIS A 73 -11.29 14.90 0.64
C HIS A 73 -10.29 14.56 -0.46
N ARG A 74 -10.80 14.03 -1.57
CA ARG A 74 -10.02 13.71 -2.76
C ARG A 74 -9.45 14.96 -3.43
N MET A 75 -8.13 15.06 -3.50
CA MET A 75 -7.39 16.14 -4.16
C MET A 75 -7.03 15.82 -5.61
N GLY A 76 -6.98 14.53 -5.96
CA GLY A 76 -6.74 14.08 -7.33
C GLY A 76 -6.44 12.59 -7.38
N GLU A 77 -6.14 12.10 -8.59
CA GLU A 77 -5.71 10.72 -8.78
C GLU A 77 -4.63 10.57 -9.87
N ARG A 78 -3.96 9.42 -9.86
CA ARG A 78 -3.04 9.00 -10.91
C ARG A 78 -3.12 7.49 -11.13
N LEU A 79 -2.85 7.06 -12.36
CA LEU A 79 -2.68 5.65 -12.69
C LEU A 79 -1.20 5.36 -12.96
N VAL A 80 -0.66 4.34 -12.30
CA VAL A 80 0.73 3.88 -12.48
C VAL A 80 0.75 2.37 -12.65
N TRP A 81 1.85 1.87 -13.20
CA TRP A 81 2.14 0.45 -13.27
C TRP A 81 3.07 0.08 -12.11
N ALA A 82 2.97 -1.18 -11.67
CA ALA A 82 4.08 -1.79 -10.96
C ALA A 82 5.27 -1.96 -11.91
N ASP A 83 6.48 -1.97 -11.36
CA ASP A 83 7.71 -2.03 -12.14
C ASP A 83 7.91 -3.40 -12.78
N ASP A 84 7.50 -4.46 -12.10
CA ASP A 84 7.65 -5.86 -12.52
C ASP A 84 6.42 -6.72 -12.23
N ASP A 85 6.33 -7.87 -12.92
CA ASP A 85 5.43 -8.98 -12.62
C ASP A 85 5.66 -9.51 -11.20
N VAL A 86 4.59 -10.00 -10.56
CA VAL A 86 4.63 -10.43 -9.16
C VAL A 86 4.32 -11.90 -9.06
N ALA A 87 5.33 -12.71 -8.71
CA ALA A 87 5.15 -14.13 -8.43
C ALA A 87 4.18 -14.36 -7.25
N PRO A 88 3.59 -15.56 -7.08
CA PRO A 88 2.83 -15.89 -5.88
C PRO A 88 3.67 -15.67 -4.61
N GLY A 89 3.15 -14.88 -3.65
CA GLY A 89 3.86 -14.50 -2.43
C GLY A 89 5.03 -13.52 -2.64
N GLY A 90 5.21 -13.01 -3.86
CA GLY A 90 6.25 -12.05 -4.22
C GLY A 90 5.86 -10.60 -3.97
N THR A 91 6.80 -9.70 -4.26
CA THR A 91 6.63 -8.25 -4.15
C THR A 91 7.22 -7.54 -5.36
N THR A 92 6.67 -6.38 -5.71
CA THR A 92 7.14 -5.50 -6.78
C THR A 92 7.02 -4.05 -6.32
N SER A 93 7.81 -3.16 -6.90
CA SER A 93 7.80 -1.73 -6.56
C SER A 93 6.91 -0.95 -7.52
N TYR A 94 6.56 0.28 -7.12
CA TYR A 94 6.04 1.30 -8.02
C TYR A 94 6.49 2.70 -7.55
N PHE A 95 6.44 3.64 -8.48
CA PHE A 95 6.82 5.03 -8.23
C PHE A 95 5.78 6.01 -8.79
N ALA A 96 5.53 7.10 -8.06
CA ALA A 96 4.65 8.16 -8.53
C ALA A 96 5.09 9.54 -8.04
N GLN A 97 4.79 10.57 -8.81
CA GLN A 97 4.82 11.94 -8.31
C GLN A 97 3.67 12.19 -7.33
N THR A 98 3.93 12.99 -6.31
CA THR A 98 2.90 13.43 -5.36
C THR A 98 1.78 14.19 -6.06
N ILE A 99 0.59 14.17 -5.46
CA ILE A 99 -0.57 14.93 -5.92
C ILE A 99 -0.58 16.27 -5.15
N PRO A 100 -0.57 17.44 -5.84
CA PRO A 100 -0.58 18.73 -5.16
C PRO A 100 -1.74 18.86 -4.18
N GLY A 101 -1.45 19.25 -2.93
CA GLY A 101 -2.44 19.40 -1.86
C GLY A 101 -2.81 18.09 -1.14
N ALA A 102 -2.37 16.93 -1.62
CA ALA A 102 -2.51 15.68 -0.89
C ALA A 102 -1.52 15.62 0.29
N VAL A 103 -2.02 15.18 1.44
CA VAL A 103 -1.22 14.93 2.64
C VAL A 103 -1.12 13.43 2.95
N ASP A 104 -1.94 12.61 2.29
CA ASP A 104 -2.00 11.15 2.41
C ASP A 104 -2.49 10.54 1.08
N TYR A 105 -2.36 9.21 0.93
CA TYR A 105 -2.71 8.48 -0.28
C TYR A 105 -3.51 7.20 0.02
N ARG A 106 -4.54 6.97 -0.79
CA ARG A 106 -5.23 5.67 -0.90
C ARG A 106 -4.82 5.04 -2.22
N ILE A 107 -4.30 3.81 -2.16
CA ILE A 107 -3.69 3.17 -3.32
C ILE A 107 -4.27 1.79 -3.52
N THR A 108 -4.88 1.57 -4.67
CA THR A 108 -5.64 0.36 -4.98
C THR A 108 -5.14 -0.24 -6.28
N VAL A 109 -4.98 -1.56 -6.32
CA VAL A 109 -4.76 -2.29 -7.59
C VAL A 109 -6.09 -2.32 -8.36
N VAL A 110 -6.11 -1.70 -9.54
CA VAL A 110 -7.34 -1.52 -10.35
C VAL A 110 -7.42 -2.44 -11.56
N SER A 111 -6.30 -2.96 -12.05
CA SER A 111 -6.27 -3.99 -13.10
C SER A 111 -5.01 -4.83 -13.00
N PHE A 112 -5.11 -6.10 -13.41
CA PHE A 112 -4.03 -7.06 -13.48
C PHE A 112 -4.47 -8.25 -14.33
N GLU A 113 -3.53 -9.03 -14.83
CA GLU A 113 -3.77 -10.35 -15.41
C GLU A 113 -3.11 -11.43 -14.53
N LEU A 114 -3.70 -12.63 -14.51
CA LEU A 114 -3.17 -13.77 -13.76
C LEU A 114 -2.72 -14.87 -14.71
N ILE A 115 -1.50 -15.36 -14.50
CA ILE A 115 -0.97 -16.54 -15.17
C ILE A 115 -1.12 -17.73 -14.23
N ALA A 116 -1.94 -18.71 -14.65
CA ALA A 116 -1.99 -20.03 -14.03
C ALA A 116 -0.88 -20.91 -14.62
N GLU A 117 -0.07 -21.55 -13.76
CA GLU A 117 0.86 -22.59 -14.23
C GLU A 117 0.06 -23.80 -14.72
N GLY A 118 0.25 -24.19 -15.98
CA GLY A 118 -0.29 -25.42 -16.54
C GLY A 118 0.48 -26.61 -15.98
N SER A 119 -0.20 -27.52 -15.29
CA SER A 119 0.37 -28.83 -14.96
C SER A 119 0.72 -29.55 -16.26
N VAL A 120 2.01 -29.80 -16.51
CA VAL A 120 2.41 -30.85 -17.45
C VAL A 120 1.95 -32.15 -16.83
N VAL A 121 0.85 -32.71 -17.32
CA VAL A 121 0.50 -34.10 -17.07
C VAL A 121 1.41 -34.90 -17.99
N ASP A 122 2.45 -35.47 -17.41
CA ASP A 122 3.34 -36.42 -18.10
C ASP A 122 2.56 -37.75 -18.21
N ASP A 123 1.59 -37.79 -19.13
CA ASP A 123 0.99 -39.04 -19.60
C ASP A 123 1.97 -39.63 -20.63
N ALA A 124 3.01 -40.28 -20.14
CA ALA A 124 3.79 -41.23 -20.91
C ALA A 124 3.31 -42.64 -20.56
N GLU A 125 2.63 -43.26 -21.54
CA GLU A 125 2.30 -44.69 -21.58
C GLU A 125 3.55 -45.59 -21.51
#